data_AF-A0AA41DPR4-F1
#
_entry.id   AF-A0AA41DPR4-F1
#
_cell.length_a   1.000
_cell.length_b   1.000
_cell.length_c   1.000
_cell.angle_alpha   90.00
_cell.angle_beta   90.00
_cell.angle_gamma   90.00
#
_symmetry.space_group_name_H-M   'P 1'
#
loop_
_entity.id
_entity.type
_entity.pdbx_description
1 polymer ?
#
loop_
_entity_poly.entity_id
_entity_poly.type
_entity_poly.pdbx_seq_one_letter_code
_entity_poly.pdbx_strand_id
1 'polypeptide(L)'
;MTLSRYHLAALIITVTFIDSMFIPPVFGIQWHSQKFTYELSTYLVWIKQILVSIATYVLIKSISKTSKHTVQAKLVSLLLFIMAGLQIVALGLTCIWYAIVGSQAQFYQQQENIVAYTSDVGAFGSAYHHFGYQCVGEYGFYTYMPIATIDWLRDMSFYEKNNQLIISYYDFKTKNQQVKQIDLHGLSCNG
;
A
#
# COMPACT_ATOMS: atom_id res chain seq x y z
N MET A 1 -12.37 26.92 -24.66
CA MET A 1 -11.14 26.32 -24.08
C MET A 1 -11.25 25.97 -22.58
N THR A 2 -12.23 26.51 -21.83
CA THR A 2 -12.45 26.23 -20.39
C THR A 2 -13.08 24.86 -20.12
N LEU A 3 -13.95 24.38 -21.03
CA LEU A 3 -14.64 23.09 -20.91
C LEU A 3 -13.67 21.89 -20.85
N SER A 4 -12.62 21.90 -21.69
CA SER A 4 -11.58 20.86 -21.69
C SER A 4 -10.81 20.78 -20.37
N ARG A 5 -10.54 21.92 -19.72
CA ARG A 5 -9.82 21.98 -18.45
C ARG A 5 -10.66 21.44 -17.28
N TYR A 6 -11.97 21.70 -17.31
CA TYR A 6 -12.91 21.15 -16.33
C TYR A 6 -12.95 19.63 -16.41
N HIS A 7 -13.13 19.07 -17.61
CA HIS A 7 -13.18 17.61 -17.79
C HIS A 7 -11.87 16.93 -17.42
N LEU A 8 -10.72 17.55 -17.75
CA LEU A 8 -9.41 17.04 -17.34
C LEU A 8 -9.26 17.00 -15.80
N ALA A 9 -9.66 18.08 -15.11
CA ALA A 9 -9.62 18.12 -13.65
C ALA A 9 -10.56 17.07 -13.02
N ALA A 10 -11.78 16.94 -13.55
CA ALA A 10 -12.74 15.94 -13.09
C ALA A 10 -12.23 14.50 -13.30
N LEU A 11 -11.63 14.21 -14.47
CA LEU A 11 -11.02 12.92 -14.77
C LEU A 11 -9.91 12.60 -13.77
N ILE A 12 -9.00 13.54 -13.54
CA ILE A 12 -7.89 13.37 -12.59
C ILE A 12 -8.42 13.03 -11.20
N ILE A 13 -9.33 13.86 -10.66
CA ILE A 13 -9.89 13.67 -9.30
C ILE A 13 -10.58 12.32 -9.18
N THR A 14 -11.30 11.89 -10.21
CA THR A 14 -12.06 10.63 -10.19
C THR A 14 -11.13 9.42 -10.27
N VAL A 15 -10.13 9.44 -11.16
CA VAL A 15 -9.18 8.33 -11.32
C VAL A 15 -8.34 8.14 -10.06
N THR A 16 -7.85 9.23 -9.46
CA THR A 16 -7.09 9.15 -8.20
C THR A 16 -7.97 8.71 -7.04
N PHE A 17 -9.25 9.09 -7.03
CA PHE A 17 -10.21 8.61 -6.03
C PHE A 17 -10.40 7.10 -6.11
N ILE A 18 -10.68 6.60 -7.31
CA ILE A 18 -10.92 5.17 -7.56
C ILE A 18 -9.71 4.37 -7.11
N ASP A 19 -8.51 4.76 -7.53
CA ASP A 19 -7.28 4.10 -7.11
C ASP A 19 -7.06 4.16 -5.60
N SER A 20 -7.41 5.27 -4.93
CA SER A 20 -7.32 5.39 -3.47
C SER A 20 -8.35 4.53 -2.72
N MET A 21 -9.48 4.18 -3.34
CA MET A 21 -10.47 3.28 -2.75
C MET A 21 -10.03 1.82 -2.78
N PHE A 22 -9.17 1.43 -3.72
CA PHE A 22 -8.59 0.10 -3.77
C PHE A 22 -7.37 0.02 -2.83
N ILE A 23 -7.63 -0.31 -1.56
CA ILE A 23 -6.63 -0.54 -0.50
C ILE A 23 -5.83 -1.85 -0.79
N PRO A 24 -4.51 -1.92 -0.57
CA PRO A 24 -3.36 -1.60 -1.45
C PRO A 24 -2.76 -2.82 -2.23
N PRO A 25 -1.75 -2.63 -3.12
CA PRO A 25 -1.13 -1.36 -3.53
C PRO A 25 -1.23 -1.11 -5.06
N VAL A 26 -1.27 0.16 -5.49
CA VAL A 26 -1.30 0.64 -6.90
C VAL A 26 -2.38 -0.04 -7.76
N PHE A 27 -3.62 0.45 -7.71
CA PHE A 27 -4.79 -0.25 -8.29
C PHE A 27 -4.97 -1.70 -7.80
N GLY A 28 -4.42 -2.05 -6.64
CA GLY A 28 -4.39 -3.43 -6.14
C GLY A 28 -3.48 -4.37 -6.92
N ILE A 29 -2.54 -3.83 -7.71
CA ILE A 29 -1.63 -4.60 -8.54
C ILE A 29 -0.40 -5.03 -7.72
N GLN A 30 -0.18 -6.34 -7.65
CA GLN A 30 0.92 -6.97 -6.94
C GLN A 30 2.18 -7.00 -7.83
N TRP A 31 2.95 -5.91 -7.89
CA TRP A 31 4.13 -5.79 -8.77
C TRP A 31 5.38 -6.43 -8.16
N HIS A 32 5.95 -7.43 -8.84
CA HIS A 32 7.25 -8.07 -8.60
C HIS A 32 7.49 -8.65 -7.18
N SER A 33 7.42 -7.82 -6.14
CA SER A 33 7.40 -8.23 -4.74
C SER A 33 6.54 -7.32 -3.86
N GLN A 34 6.11 -7.84 -2.70
CA GLN A 34 5.40 -7.06 -1.68
C GLN A 34 6.20 -5.83 -1.25
N LYS A 35 7.51 -5.98 -1.05
CA LYS A 35 8.41 -4.88 -0.69
C LYS A 35 8.43 -3.80 -1.77
N PHE A 36 8.66 -4.19 -3.03
CA PHE A 36 8.71 -3.24 -4.15
C PHE A 36 7.39 -2.50 -4.29
N THR A 37 6.27 -3.21 -4.20
CA THR A 37 4.95 -2.60 -4.35
C THR A 37 4.63 -1.65 -3.20
N TYR A 38 5.05 -1.98 -1.97
CA TYR A 38 4.93 -1.08 -0.82
C TYR A 38 5.75 0.21 -1.00
N GLU A 39 7.01 0.10 -1.45
CA GLU A 39 7.86 1.26 -1.73
C GLU A 39 7.28 2.14 -2.83
N LEU A 40 6.90 1.54 -3.97
CA LEU A 40 6.27 2.24 -5.08
C LEU A 40 5.00 2.96 -4.64
N SER A 41 4.14 2.29 -3.86
CA SER A 41 2.92 2.86 -3.31
C SER A 41 3.23 4.08 -2.44
N THR A 42 4.27 4.01 -1.60
CA THR A 42 4.70 5.11 -0.74
C THR A 42 5.07 6.35 -1.56
N TYR A 43 5.83 6.20 -2.65
CA TYR A 43 6.16 7.31 -3.56
C TYR A 43 4.95 7.86 -4.30
N LEU A 44 4.04 6.98 -4.75
CA LEU A 44 2.86 7.39 -5.50
C LEU A 44 1.86 8.21 -4.66
N VAL A 45 1.80 8.02 -3.34
CA VAL A 45 0.96 8.86 -2.46
C VAL A 45 1.34 10.35 -2.61
N TRP A 46 2.63 10.68 -2.62
CA TRP A 46 3.10 12.06 -2.80
C TRP A 46 2.71 12.63 -4.16
N ILE A 47 2.90 11.85 -5.23
CA ILE A 47 2.55 12.26 -6.60
C ILE A 47 1.05 12.51 -6.71
N LYS A 48 0.21 11.61 -6.16
CA LYS A 48 -1.25 11.76 -6.14
C LYS A 48 -1.66 13.02 -5.40
N GLN A 49 -1.04 13.31 -4.25
CA GLN A 49 -1.37 14.51 -3.47
C GLN A 49 -1.12 15.80 -4.27
N ILE A 50 0.00 15.90 -4.97
CA ILE A 50 0.31 17.05 -5.84
C ILE A 50 -0.71 17.14 -6.97
N LEU A 51 -1.00 16.02 -7.62
CA LEU A 51 -1.87 15.95 -8.79
C LEU A 51 -3.33 16.32 -8.45
N VAL A 52 -3.86 15.84 -7.33
CA VAL A 52 -5.20 16.22 -6.82
C VAL A 52 -5.23 17.70 -6.44
N SER A 53 -4.16 18.23 -5.83
CA SER A 53 -4.08 19.66 -5.48
C SER A 53 -4.13 20.56 -6.72
N ILE A 54 -3.36 20.21 -7.77
CA ILE A 54 -3.36 20.92 -9.06
C ILE A 54 -4.75 20.82 -9.72
N ALA A 55 -5.34 19.63 -9.77
CA ALA A 55 -6.66 19.42 -10.37
C ALA A 55 -7.75 20.21 -9.64
N THR A 56 -7.71 20.27 -8.31
CA THR A 56 -8.63 21.07 -7.49
C THR A 56 -8.49 22.55 -7.81
N TYR A 57 -7.27 23.07 -7.91
CA TYR A 57 -7.03 24.46 -8.30
C TYR A 57 -7.57 24.76 -9.71
N VAL A 58 -7.33 23.87 -10.67
CA VAL A 58 -7.86 23.99 -12.04
C VAL A 58 -9.39 23.94 -12.05
N LEU A 59 -10.00 23.10 -11.23
CA LEU A 59 -11.45 22.98 -11.08
C LEU A 59 -12.06 24.31 -10.58
N ILE A 60 -11.53 24.87 -9.49
CA ILE A 60 -11.97 26.16 -8.92
C ILE A 60 -11.88 27.27 -9.97
N LYS A 61 -10.75 27.37 -10.68
CA LYS A 61 -10.52 28.38 -11.72
C LYS A 61 -11.43 28.21 -12.94
N SER A 62 -11.84 26.98 -13.25
CA SER A 62 -12.72 26.68 -14.37
C SER A 62 -14.17 27.01 -14.06
N ILE A 63 -14.60 26.76 -12.81
CA ILE A 63 -15.93 27.13 -12.30
C ILE A 63 -16.05 28.66 -12.21
N SER A 64 -15.04 29.36 -11.66
CA SER A 64 -15.11 30.82 -11.49
C SER A 64 -15.18 31.61 -12.81
N LYS A 65 -14.65 31.04 -13.90
CA LYS A 65 -14.70 31.64 -15.24
C LYS A 65 -16.01 31.35 -16.00
N THR A 66 -16.85 30.46 -15.51
CA THR A 66 -18.05 30.01 -16.22
C THR A 66 -19.29 30.59 -15.54
N SER A 67 -19.84 31.67 -16.12
CA SER A 67 -20.96 32.44 -15.54
C SER A 67 -22.32 31.73 -15.61
N LYS A 68 -22.47 30.70 -16.46
CA LYS A 68 -23.75 29.99 -16.66
C LYS A 68 -23.60 28.50 -16.33
N HIS A 69 -23.83 28.15 -15.07
CA HIS A 69 -23.95 26.75 -14.65
C HIS A 69 -25.42 26.38 -14.40
N THR A 70 -25.88 25.32 -15.06
CA THR A 70 -27.14 24.65 -14.73
C THR A 70 -27.08 24.06 -13.31
N VAL A 71 -28.24 23.81 -12.69
CA VAL A 71 -28.32 23.19 -11.35
C VAL A 71 -27.55 21.87 -11.31
N GLN A 72 -27.65 21.05 -12.36
CA GLN A 72 -26.91 19.79 -12.50
C GLN A 72 -25.40 20.02 -12.52
N ALA A 73 -24.90 21.00 -13.28
CA ALA A 73 -23.46 21.29 -13.33
C ALA A 73 -22.92 21.81 -11.98
N LYS A 74 -23.73 22.54 -11.21
CA LYS A 74 -23.39 22.94 -9.84
C LYS A 74 -23.29 21.74 -8.90
N LEU A 75 -24.25 20.82 -8.98
CA LEU A 75 -24.25 19.60 -8.16
C LEU A 75 -23.02 18.72 -8.45
N VAL A 76 -22.72 18.47 -9.73
CA VAL A 76 -21.53 17.68 -10.13
C VAL A 76 -20.25 18.35 -9.63
N SER A 77 -20.15 19.68 -9.75
CA SER A 77 -18.98 20.42 -9.28
C SER A 77 -18.83 20.36 -7.76
N LEU A 78 -19.95 20.38 -7.02
CA LEU A 78 -19.94 20.20 -5.56
C LEU A 78 -19.46 18.80 -5.16
N LEU A 79 -19.95 17.77 -5.83
CA LEU A 79 -19.51 16.38 -5.58
C LEU A 79 -18.01 16.20 -5.86
N LEU A 80 -17.52 16.73 -6.97
CA LEU A 80 -16.09 16.72 -7.30
C LEU A 80 -15.25 17.46 -6.25
N PHE A 81 -15.77 18.58 -5.72
CA PHE A 81 -15.08 19.34 -4.69
C PHE A 81 -15.01 18.58 -3.36
N ILE A 82 -16.11 17.94 -2.94
CA ILE A 82 -16.14 17.08 -1.75
C ILE A 82 -15.16 15.91 -1.91
N MET A 83 -15.19 15.25 -3.07
CA MET A 83 -14.32 14.12 -3.39
C MET A 83 -12.84 14.53 -3.36
N ALA A 84 -12.49 15.69 -3.93
CA ALA A 84 -11.13 16.22 -3.92
C ALA A 84 -10.70 16.63 -2.50
N GLY A 85 -11.57 17.28 -1.74
CA GLY A 85 -11.30 17.65 -0.35
C GLY A 85 -11.01 16.45 0.54
N LEU A 86 -11.83 15.39 0.41
CA LEU A 86 -11.61 14.13 1.13
C LEU A 86 -10.26 13.49 0.78
N GLN A 87 -9.91 13.45 -0.52
CA GLN A 87 -8.61 12.94 -0.97
C GLN A 87 -7.44 13.75 -0.41
N ILE A 88 -7.50 15.08 -0.48
CA ILE A 88 -6.44 15.97 0.01
C ILE A 88 -6.18 15.74 1.50
N VAL A 89 -7.24 15.58 2.29
CA VAL A 89 -7.13 15.30 3.74
C VAL A 89 -6.54 13.91 3.98
N ALA A 90 -7.09 12.86 3.36
CA ALA A 90 -6.65 11.49 3.58
C ALA A 90 -5.20 11.24 3.12
N LEU A 91 -4.87 11.65 1.89
CA LEU A 91 -3.51 11.56 1.35
C LEU A 91 -2.55 12.47 2.12
N GLY A 92 -3.00 13.66 2.52
CA GLY A 92 -2.22 14.58 3.36
C GLY A 92 -1.83 13.96 4.69
N LEU A 93 -2.77 13.36 5.43
CA LEU A 93 -2.50 12.63 6.66
C LEU A 93 -1.51 11.46 6.43
N THR A 94 -1.68 10.74 5.32
CA THR A 94 -0.79 9.63 4.95
C THR A 94 0.63 10.13 4.63
N CYS A 95 0.78 11.25 3.94
CA CYS A 95 2.08 11.89 3.70
C CYS A 95 2.76 12.32 5.00
N ILE A 96 2.01 12.94 5.92
CA ILE A 96 2.52 13.33 7.24
C ILE A 96 2.99 12.10 8.01
N TRP A 97 2.19 11.02 7.99
CA TRP A 97 2.57 9.74 8.61
C TRP A 97 3.89 9.21 8.04
N TYR A 98 4.03 9.14 6.71
CA TYR A 98 5.27 8.70 6.07
C TYR A 98 6.45 9.65 6.30
N ALA A 99 6.23 10.96 6.47
CA ALA A 99 7.29 11.91 6.77
C ALA A 99 7.82 11.75 8.21
N ILE A 100 6.96 11.39 9.17
CA ILE A 100 7.32 11.22 10.58
C ILE A 100 7.88 9.82 10.84
N VAL A 101 7.15 8.79 10.41
CA VAL A 101 7.43 7.38 10.74
C VAL A 101 8.36 6.74 9.70
N GLY A 102 8.47 7.33 8.52
CA GLY A 102 9.24 6.77 7.41
C GLY A 102 8.55 5.59 6.73
N SER A 103 9.18 5.09 5.67
CA SER A 103 8.74 3.87 5.00
C SER A 103 9.03 2.64 5.86
N GLN A 104 8.03 1.76 5.97
CA GLN A 104 8.15 0.46 6.65
C GLN A 104 8.74 -0.63 5.74
N ALA A 105 9.25 -0.27 4.55
CA ALA A 105 9.81 -1.21 3.59
C ALA A 105 11.03 -2.00 4.14
N GLN A 106 11.75 -1.42 5.10
CA GLN A 106 12.87 -2.06 5.79
C GLN A 106 12.46 -3.27 6.65
N PHE A 107 11.19 -3.37 7.04
CA PHE A 107 10.65 -4.49 7.82
C PHE A 107 10.20 -5.68 6.95
N TYR A 108 10.39 -5.57 5.63
CA TYR A 108 10.23 -6.67 4.71
C TYR A 108 11.56 -7.40 4.55
N GLN A 109 11.56 -8.65 4.95
CA GLN A 109 12.63 -9.60 4.66
C GLN A 109 12.13 -10.57 3.61
N GLN A 110 12.93 -10.82 2.57
CA GLN A 110 12.61 -11.80 1.55
C GLN A 110 13.77 -12.77 1.42
N GLN A 111 13.45 -14.05 1.48
CA GLN A 111 14.39 -15.14 1.20
C GLN A 111 13.73 -16.10 0.23
N GLU A 112 14.29 -16.18 -0.97
CA GLU A 112 13.71 -16.91 -2.10
C GLU A 112 12.26 -16.46 -2.34
N ASN A 113 11.30 -17.39 -2.23
CA ASN A 113 9.88 -17.13 -2.40
C ASN A 113 9.18 -16.78 -1.07
N ILE A 114 9.85 -16.84 0.07
CA ILE A 114 9.24 -16.54 1.37
C ILE A 114 9.47 -15.07 1.71
N VAL A 115 8.38 -14.37 2.00
CA VAL A 115 8.39 -12.98 2.46
C VAL A 115 7.90 -12.93 3.90
N ALA A 116 8.66 -12.26 4.76
CA ALA A 116 8.27 -11.94 6.11
C ALA A 116 8.09 -10.42 6.23
N TYR A 117 6.91 -10.01 6.69
CA TYR A 117 6.60 -8.63 7.01
C TYR A 117 6.35 -8.50 8.52
N THR A 118 7.05 -7.59 9.17
CA THR A 118 6.81 -7.28 10.59
C THR A 118 5.86 -6.09 10.69
N SER A 119 4.67 -6.33 11.24
CA SER A 119 3.76 -5.25 11.63
C SER A 119 4.06 -4.90 13.08
N ASP A 120 4.69 -3.73 13.29
CA ASP A 120 4.91 -3.16 14.61
C ASP A 120 4.12 -1.85 14.72
N VAL A 121 3.03 -1.89 15.49
CA VAL A 121 2.17 -0.72 15.77
C VAL A 121 2.73 0.14 16.92
N GLY A 122 3.94 -0.15 17.39
CA GLY A 122 4.64 0.58 18.43
C GLY A 122 3.96 0.45 19.80
N ALA A 123 4.01 1.52 20.60
CA ALA A 123 3.52 1.53 21.98
C ALA A 123 2.02 1.21 22.16
N PHE A 124 1.25 1.12 21.07
CA PHE A 124 -0.20 0.97 21.08
C PHE A 124 -0.71 -0.45 20.77
N GLY A 125 0.17 -1.43 20.53
CA GLY A 125 -0.30 -2.80 20.32
C GLY A 125 0.81 -3.85 20.21
N SER A 126 0.37 -5.09 19.98
CA SER A 126 1.27 -6.23 19.78
C SER A 126 1.88 -6.20 18.38
N ALA A 127 3.17 -6.48 18.30
CA ALA A 127 3.87 -6.66 17.04
C ALA A 127 3.79 -8.12 16.59
N TYR A 128 3.68 -8.34 15.28
CA TYR A 128 3.57 -9.66 14.66
C TYR A 128 4.43 -9.77 13.41
N HIS A 129 4.96 -10.97 13.16
CA HIS A 129 5.56 -11.33 11.88
C HIS A 129 4.54 -12.10 11.04
N HIS A 130 4.28 -11.60 9.85
CA HIS A 130 3.46 -12.24 8.83
C HIS A 130 4.35 -12.89 7.79
N PHE A 131 4.27 -14.21 7.68
CA PHE A 131 4.96 -14.99 6.67
C PHE A 131 4.00 -15.32 5.54
N GLY A 132 4.46 -15.16 4.31
CA GLY A 132 3.77 -15.68 3.16
C GLY A 132 4.71 -16.12 2.06
N TYR A 133 4.14 -16.91 1.17
CA TYR A 133 4.80 -17.44 -0.01
C TYR A 133 4.42 -16.55 -1.21
N GLN A 134 5.43 -15.98 -1.84
CA GLN A 134 5.31 -15.06 -2.95
C GLN A 134 5.78 -15.74 -4.24
N CYS A 135 4.88 -15.80 -5.21
CA CYS A 135 5.17 -16.38 -6.52
C CYS A 135 5.08 -15.31 -7.60
N VAL A 136 6.17 -15.06 -8.31
CA VAL A 136 6.21 -14.09 -9.41
C VAL A 136 5.88 -14.80 -10.72
N GLY A 137 4.77 -14.40 -11.36
CA GLY A 137 4.38 -14.91 -12.67
C GLY A 137 5.22 -14.32 -13.81
N GLU A 138 5.04 -14.85 -15.02
CA GLU A 138 5.83 -14.47 -16.21
C GLU A 138 5.76 -12.98 -16.56
N TYR A 139 4.64 -12.33 -16.26
CA TYR A 139 4.42 -10.90 -16.51
C TYR A 139 4.91 -9.99 -15.38
N GLY A 140 5.61 -10.55 -14.37
CA GLY A 140 6.18 -9.80 -13.26
C GLY A 140 5.18 -9.42 -12.17
N PHE A 141 3.95 -9.95 -12.19
CA PHE A 141 3.01 -9.82 -11.08
C PHE A 141 3.20 -10.97 -10.08
N TYR A 142 3.23 -10.65 -8.79
CA TYR A 142 3.28 -11.69 -7.77
C TYR A 142 1.88 -12.10 -7.31
N THR A 143 1.78 -13.32 -6.81
CA THR A 143 0.67 -13.81 -5.99
C THR A 143 1.20 -14.07 -4.58
N TYR A 144 0.46 -13.63 -3.57
CA TYR A 144 0.81 -13.84 -2.17
C TYR A 144 -0.11 -14.88 -1.51
N MET A 145 0.49 -15.93 -0.97
CA MET A 145 -0.18 -16.98 -0.21
C MET A 145 0.22 -16.87 1.27
N PRO A 146 -0.72 -16.61 2.20
CA PRO A 146 -0.38 -16.53 3.61
C PRO A 146 0.07 -17.88 4.14
N ILE A 147 1.19 -17.92 4.87
CA ILE A 147 1.71 -19.12 5.54
C ILE A 147 1.28 -19.11 7.00
N ALA A 148 1.74 -18.10 7.76
CA ALA A 148 1.51 -18.00 9.19
C ALA A 148 1.70 -16.58 9.71
N THR A 149 1.01 -16.28 10.80
CA THR A 149 1.26 -15.09 11.63
C THR A 149 1.81 -15.56 12.97
N ILE A 150 2.92 -15.00 13.40
CA ILE A 150 3.54 -15.30 14.70
C ILE A 150 3.80 -14.02 15.48
N ASP A 151 3.85 -14.14 16.81
CA ASP A 151 4.22 -13.02 17.69
C ASP A 151 5.61 -12.48 17.34
N TRP A 152 5.86 -11.20 17.63
CA TRP A 152 7.14 -10.56 17.36
C TRP A 152 8.31 -11.23 18.10
N LEU A 153 9.28 -11.71 17.32
CA LEU A 153 10.47 -12.43 17.75
C LEU A 153 11.74 -11.55 17.78
N ARG A 154 11.60 -10.24 17.57
CA ARG A 154 12.70 -9.27 17.44
C ARG A 154 13.69 -9.67 16.34
N ASP A 155 14.80 -10.28 16.73
CA ASP A 155 15.86 -10.73 15.84
C ASP A 155 15.58 -12.17 15.44
N MET A 156 15.11 -12.33 14.20
CA MET A 156 14.86 -13.63 13.60
C MET A 156 15.58 -13.75 12.25
N SER A 157 15.94 -14.97 11.91
CA SER A 157 16.27 -15.37 10.54
C SER A 157 15.37 -16.53 10.15
N PHE A 158 15.08 -16.64 8.86
CA PHE A 158 14.26 -17.74 8.37
C PHE A 158 14.80 -18.25 7.05
N TYR A 159 14.56 -19.51 6.73
CA TYR A 159 14.91 -20.08 5.45
C TYR A 159 14.00 -21.25 5.13
N GLU A 160 13.89 -21.55 3.84
CA GLU A 160 13.18 -22.73 3.37
C GLU A 160 14.13 -23.93 3.30
N LYS A 161 13.70 -25.09 3.80
CA LYS A 161 14.43 -26.36 3.64
C LYS A 161 13.46 -27.52 3.68
N ASN A 162 13.55 -28.42 2.68
CA ASN A 162 12.74 -29.64 2.60
C ASN A 162 11.22 -29.37 2.76
N ASN A 163 10.70 -28.36 2.05
CA ASN A 163 9.28 -27.95 2.15
C ASN A 163 8.85 -27.48 3.56
N GLN A 164 9.81 -27.03 4.37
CA GLN A 164 9.55 -26.44 5.68
C GLN A 164 10.15 -25.05 5.76
N LEU A 165 9.39 -24.13 6.34
CA LEU A 165 9.89 -22.84 6.79
C LEU A 165 10.52 -23.01 8.16
N ILE A 166 11.83 -22.80 8.23
CA ILE A 166 12.60 -22.86 9.46
C ILE A 166 12.87 -21.43 9.92
N ILE A 167 12.36 -21.07 11.10
CA ILE A 167 12.50 -19.76 11.73
C ILE A 167 13.40 -19.92 12.95
N SER A 168 14.55 -19.27 12.92
CA SER A 168 15.51 -19.24 14.02
C SER A 168 15.43 -17.89 14.73
N TYR A 169 15.27 -17.91 16.05
CA TYR A 169 15.19 -16.70 16.87
C TYR A 169 15.81 -16.92 18.23
N TYR A 170 16.19 -15.83 18.90
CA TYR A 170 16.71 -15.88 20.26
C TYR A 170 15.57 -15.66 21.27
N ASP A 171 15.31 -16.66 22.11
CA ASP A 171 14.32 -16.52 23.18
C ASP A 171 14.98 -15.98 24.45
N PHE A 172 14.64 -14.74 24.80
CA PHE A 172 15.15 -14.05 25.97
C PHE A 172 14.69 -14.67 27.31
N LYS A 173 13.58 -15.43 27.33
CA LYS A 173 13.10 -16.13 28.53
C LYS A 173 13.96 -17.36 28.80
N THR A 174 14.24 -18.15 27.78
CA THR A 174 15.07 -19.37 27.92
C THR A 174 16.56 -19.11 27.72
N LYS A 175 16.95 -17.89 27.32
CA LYS A 175 18.32 -17.46 26.97
C LYS A 175 19.03 -18.39 25.97
N ASN A 176 18.27 -18.94 25.03
CA ASN A 176 18.75 -19.93 24.06
C ASN A 176 18.19 -19.63 22.67
N GLN A 177 18.88 -20.10 21.64
CA GLN A 177 18.33 -20.13 20.29
C GLN A 177 17.20 -21.16 20.22
N GLN A 178 16.08 -20.72 19.69
CA GLN A 178 14.91 -21.56 19.43
C GLN A 178 14.71 -21.64 17.92
N VAL A 179 14.16 -22.78 17.49
CA VAL A 179 13.81 -23.02 16.09
C VAL A 179 12.34 -23.39 16.03
N LYS A 180 11.59 -22.68 15.20
CA LYS A 180 10.20 -22.99 14.88
C LYS A 180 10.14 -23.47 13.43
N GLN A 181 9.49 -24.61 13.22
CA GLN A 181 9.30 -25.20 11.90
C GLN A 181 7.83 -25.12 11.53
N ILE A 182 7.55 -24.73 10.30
CA ILE A 182 6.21 -24.64 9.74
C ILE A 182 6.22 -25.42 8.43
N ASP A 183 5.27 -26.34 8.28
CA ASP A 183 5.12 -27.11 7.04
C ASP A 183 4.59 -26.23 5.92
N LEU A 184 5.21 -26.31 4.74
CA LEU A 184 4.81 -25.60 3.53
C LEU A 184 4.14 -26.53 2.51
N HIS A 185 3.77 -27.75 2.91
CA HIS A 185 3.14 -28.72 2.02
C HIS A 185 1.91 -28.12 1.30
N GLY A 186 1.92 -28.19 -0.04
CA GLY A 186 0.86 -27.64 -0.89
C GLY A 186 1.08 -26.19 -1.35
N LEU A 187 2.11 -25.50 -0.85
CA LEU A 187 2.51 -24.19 -1.36
C LEU A 187 3.53 -24.38 -2.49
N SER A 188 3.18 -23.94 -3.70
CA SER A 188 4.11 -23.90 -4.83
C SER A 188 3.68 -22.82 -5.82
N CYS A 189 4.62 -22.36 -6.65
CA CYS A 189 4.33 -21.42 -7.73
C CYS A 189 3.76 -22.08 -8.99
N ASN A 190 3.61 -23.41 -9.00
CA ASN A 190 3.12 -24.20 -10.14
C ASN A 190 1.66 -24.63 -9.92
N GLY A 191 0.81 -23.69 -9.53
CA GLY A 191 -0.64 -23.90 -9.41
C GLY A 191 -1.32 -24.00 -10.76
#